data_AF-A0A6G0VPU9-F1
#
_entry.id   AF-A0A6G0VPU9-F1
#
_cell.length_a   1.000
_cell.length_b   1.000
_cell.length_c   1.000
_cell.angle_alpha   90.00
_cell.angle_beta   90.00
_cell.angle_gamma   90.00
#
_symmetry.space_group_name_H-M   'P 1'
#
loop_
_entity.id
_entity.type
_entity.pdbx_description
1 polymer ?
#
loop_
_entity_poly.entity_id
_entity_poly.type
_entity_poly.pdbx_seq_one_letter_code
_entity_poly.pdbx_strand_id
1 'polypeptide(L)'
;NAVAATLYPWPVAEILMRKARRKVMPVLPSSLNELANFLDFNVQRYTCCQQPFYQDKVTDTHGKSSIIFACSKLIRTIVMLGSNELHADATFKVVPSTPPSRQLFIMHLIYQNHSIPIVYALMESKTEEAYTLLLKKCKELFPFLMPLNIMTDFESGLLNAFKFVYPDADQHSCWFHYVQALVKNIRKRGLTRFVKSNLNAQRCVQMFSALALLPNNKIDEGYTVIRQYARDNNIFMDMAPFFNYFSRYWLNNQNGGDYLFSVHGIARRTNNNIESFHGRLKDKFQVMHPNLWTFLSEYID
;
A
#
# COMPACT_ATOMS: atom_id res chain seq x y z
N ASN A 1 -16.56 40.44 -23.89
CA ASN A 1 -17.82 41.09 -23.45
C ASN A 1 -17.81 41.16 -21.91
N ALA A 2 -17.19 42.20 -21.34
CA ALA A 2 -16.83 42.25 -19.90
C ALA A 2 -18.04 42.37 -18.95
N VAL A 3 -19.18 42.85 -19.46
CA VAL A 3 -20.44 43.01 -18.70
C VAL A 3 -21.17 41.67 -18.49
N ALA A 4 -20.93 40.67 -19.34
CA ALA A 4 -21.51 39.34 -19.16
C ALA A 4 -20.76 38.51 -18.10
N ALA A 5 -19.45 38.73 -17.98
CA ALA A 5 -18.60 38.05 -16.99
C ALA A 5 -18.90 38.50 -15.54
N THR A 6 -19.42 39.71 -15.35
CA THR A 6 -19.88 40.21 -14.03
C THR A 6 -21.26 39.67 -13.63
N LEU A 7 -22.10 39.25 -14.59
CA LEU A 7 -23.43 38.68 -14.33
C LEU A 7 -23.41 37.16 -14.12
N TYR A 8 -22.38 36.48 -14.64
CA TYR A 8 -22.19 35.04 -14.46
C TYR A 8 -20.73 34.71 -14.07
N PRO A 9 -20.31 35.08 -12.86
CA PRO A 9 -18.95 34.88 -12.41
C PRO A 9 -18.65 33.38 -12.22
N TRP A 10 -17.38 33.01 -12.39
CA TRP A 10 -16.92 31.61 -12.32
C TRP A 10 -17.46 30.81 -11.11
N PRO A 11 -17.52 31.35 -9.87
CA PRO A 11 -18.08 30.61 -8.75
C PRO A 11 -19.57 30.24 -8.95
N VAL A 12 -20.36 31.09 -9.59
CA VAL A 12 -21.78 30.83 -9.90
C VAL A 12 -21.89 29.78 -11.00
N ALA A 13 -21.04 29.86 -12.02
CA ALA A 13 -20.92 28.85 -13.07
C ALA A 13 -20.58 27.48 -12.49
N GLU A 14 -19.54 27.41 -11.64
CA GLU A 14 -19.07 26.20 -10.98
C GLU A 14 -20.15 25.58 -10.09
N ILE A 15 -20.86 26.38 -9.30
CA ILE A 15 -21.97 25.92 -8.45
C ILE A 15 -23.11 25.35 -9.30
N LEU A 16 -23.50 26.03 -10.38
CA LEU A 16 -24.57 25.57 -11.26
C LEU A 16 -24.19 24.31 -12.04
N MET A 17 -22.95 24.22 -12.52
CA MET A 17 -22.41 23.00 -13.14
C MET A 17 -22.37 21.84 -12.15
N ARG A 18 -21.95 22.07 -10.90
CA ARG A 18 -22.00 21.05 -9.83
C ARG A 18 -23.45 20.61 -9.53
N LYS A 19 -24.39 21.55 -9.45
CA LYS A 19 -25.83 21.25 -9.24
C LYS A 19 -26.42 20.47 -10.41
N ALA A 20 -26.11 20.84 -11.65
CA ALA A 20 -26.56 20.15 -12.85
C ALA A 20 -25.98 18.73 -12.92
N ARG A 21 -24.67 18.57 -12.66
CA ARG A 21 -24.02 17.24 -12.57
C ARG A 21 -24.69 16.37 -11.51
N ARG A 22 -24.96 16.90 -10.30
CA ARG A 22 -25.66 16.12 -9.25
C ARG A 22 -27.03 15.58 -9.67
N LYS A 23 -27.75 16.23 -10.60
CA LYS A 23 -29.05 15.74 -11.08
C LYS A 23 -28.94 14.52 -12.00
N VAL A 24 -27.78 14.30 -12.63
CA VAL A 24 -27.52 13.20 -13.57
C VAL A 24 -26.68 12.09 -12.91
N MET A 25 -26.07 12.37 -11.76
CA MET A 25 -25.27 11.40 -11.04
C MET A 25 -26.15 10.40 -10.29
N PRO A 26 -25.80 9.10 -10.32
CA PRO A 26 -26.53 8.10 -9.56
C PRO A 26 -26.52 8.42 -8.06
N VAL A 27 -27.53 7.92 -7.36
CA VAL A 27 -27.58 7.98 -5.89
C VAL A 27 -26.33 7.31 -5.34
N LEU A 28 -25.69 7.92 -4.33
CA LEU A 28 -24.51 7.34 -3.70
C LEU A 28 -24.90 6.00 -3.08
N PRO A 29 -24.20 4.90 -3.41
CA PRO A 29 -24.45 3.61 -2.81
C PRO A 29 -24.06 3.65 -1.33
N SER A 30 -24.88 3.02 -0.50
CA SER A 30 -24.71 2.97 0.95
C SER A 30 -23.66 1.95 1.40
N SER A 31 -23.36 0.95 0.56
CA SER A 31 -22.37 -0.11 0.80
C SER A 31 -21.56 -0.42 -0.45
N LEU A 32 -20.40 -1.09 -0.29
CA LEU A 32 -19.66 -1.59 -1.45
C LEU A 32 -20.46 -2.65 -2.23
N ASN A 33 -21.37 -3.38 -1.57
CA ASN A 33 -22.24 -4.32 -2.25
C ASN A 33 -23.23 -3.62 -3.19
N GLU A 34 -23.84 -2.51 -2.76
CA GLU A 34 -24.71 -1.71 -3.63
C GLU A 34 -23.92 -1.07 -4.78
N LEU A 35 -22.69 -0.62 -4.53
CA LEU A 35 -21.81 -0.11 -5.56
C LEU A 35 -21.48 -1.19 -6.60
N ALA A 36 -21.14 -2.40 -6.16
CA ALA A 36 -20.89 -3.52 -7.07
C ALA A 36 -22.12 -3.84 -7.92
N ASN A 37 -23.30 -3.97 -7.32
CA ASN A 37 -24.54 -4.18 -8.06
C ASN A 37 -24.77 -3.07 -9.11
N PHE A 38 -24.56 -1.80 -8.74
CA PHE A 38 -24.65 -0.69 -9.70
C PHE A 38 -23.66 -0.86 -10.86
N LEU A 39 -22.41 -1.24 -10.58
CA LEU A 39 -21.37 -1.45 -11.59
C LEU A 39 -21.64 -2.68 -12.47
N ASP A 40 -22.23 -3.74 -11.94
CA ASP A 40 -22.65 -4.94 -12.68
C ASP A 40 -23.70 -4.60 -13.76
N PHE A 41 -24.60 -3.64 -13.49
CA PHE A 41 -25.55 -3.15 -14.49
C PHE A 41 -24.99 -2.03 -15.38
N ASN A 42 -23.86 -1.41 -15.00
CA ASN A 42 -23.26 -0.26 -15.67
C ASN A 42 -21.79 -0.50 -16.02
N VAL A 43 -21.48 -1.70 -16.49
CA VAL A 43 -20.12 -2.22 -16.70
C VAL A 43 -19.25 -1.32 -17.59
N GLN A 44 -19.85 -0.64 -18.57
CA GLN A 44 -19.18 0.25 -19.52
C GLN A 44 -19.03 1.69 -19.03
N ARG A 45 -19.51 2.02 -17.81
CA ARG A 45 -19.45 3.38 -17.28
C ARG A 45 -18.01 3.86 -17.07
N TYR A 46 -17.13 2.96 -16.69
CA TYR A 46 -15.72 3.23 -16.45
C TYR A 46 -14.89 2.22 -17.23
N THR A 47 -14.08 2.70 -18.17
CA THR A 47 -13.31 1.84 -19.06
C THR A 47 -11.84 2.22 -19.08
N CYS A 48 -10.98 1.24 -19.28
CA CYS A 48 -9.56 1.44 -19.52
C CYS A 48 -9.16 0.55 -20.69
N CYS A 49 -8.43 1.11 -21.66
CA CYS A 49 -8.11 0.44 -22.92
C CYS A 49 -9.36 -0.14 -23.63
N GLN A 50 -10.49 0.57 -23.58
CA GLN A 50 -11.79 0.16 -24.17
C GLN A 50 -12.39 -1.12 -23.55
N GLN A 51 -11.94 -1.50 -22.36
CA GLN A 51 -12.48 -2.61 -21.59
C GLN A 51 -13.08 -2.10 -20.27
N PRO A 52 -14.12 -2.77 -19.75
CA PRO A 52 -14.63 -2.48 -18.41
C PRO A 52 -13.51 -2.46 -17.38
N PHE A 53 -13.48 -1.40 -16.58
CA PHE A 53 -12.45 -1.26 -15.55
C PHE A 53 -12.85 -1.95 -14.25
N TYR A 54 -14.13 -1.93 -13.89
CA TYR A 54 -14.66 -2.78 -12.83
C TYR A 54 -14.59 -4.25 -13.27
N GLN A 55 -14.13 -5.12 -12.37
CA GLN A 55 -13.90 -6.53 -12.66
C GLN A 55 -14.83 -7.44 -11.86
N ASP A 56 -14.80 -7.33 -10.53
CA ASP A 56 -15.56 -8.21 -9.64
C ASP A 56 -15.64 -7.64 -8.22
N LYS A 57 -16.45 -8.28 -7.38
CA LYS A 57 -16.55 -8.08 -5.94
C LYS A 57 -16.26 -9.39 -5.20
N VAL A 58 -15.50 -9.30 -4.11
CA VAL A 58 -15.39 -10.37 -3.12
C VAL A 58 -16.01 -9.95 -1.80
N THR A 59 -16.54 -10.90 -1.03
CA THR A 59 -17.13 -10.67 0.30
C THR A 59 -16.58 -11.70 1.26
N ASP A 60 -16.12 -11.25 2.43
CA ASP A 60 -15.60 -12.14 3.48
C ASP A 60 -16.73 -12.80 4.30
N THR A 61 -16.36 -13.74 5.18
CA THR A 61 -17.32 -14.46 6.04
C THR A 61 -18.08 -13.54 7.01
N HIS A 62 -17.61 -12.31 7.20
CA HIS A 62 -18.23 -11.29 8.04
C HIS A 62 -19.09 -10.29 7.24
N GLY A 63 -19.29 -10.55 5.94
CA GLY A 63 -20.08 -9.72 5.05
C GLY A 63 -19.38 -8.43 4.59
N LYS A 64 -18.08 -8.26 4.84
CA LYS A 64 -17.31 -7.10 4.37
C LYS A 64 -16.84 -7.35 2.94
N SER A 65 -17.08 -6.36 2.08
CA SER A 65 -16.80 -6.48 0.66
C SER A 65 -15.52 -5.78 0.24
N SER A 66 -14.94 -6.26 -0.86
CA SER A 66 -13.87 -5.58 -1.59
C SER A 66 -14.23 -5.54 -3.08
N ILE A 67 -14.11 -4.38 -3.70
CA ILE A 67 -14.41 -4.19 -5.13
C ILE A 67 -13.10 -4.07 -5.90
N ILE A 68 -12.99 -4.80 -7.01
CA ILE A 68 -11.78 -4.89 -7.83
C ILE A 68 -11.97 -4.07 -9.10
N PHE A 69 -11.01 -3.17 -9.34
CA PHE A 69 -10.87 -2.44 -10.59
C PHE A 69 -9.50 -2.72 -11.19
N ALA A 70 -9.45 -3.04 -12.48
CA ALA A 70 -8.23 -3.33 -13.20
C ALA A 70 -8.45 -3.25 -14.71
N CYS A 71 -7.36 -3.20 -15.47
CA CYS A 71 -7.41 -3.34 -16.93
C CYS A 71 -6.64 -4.59 -17.36
N SER A 72 -7.37 -5.67 -17.70
CA SER A 72 -6.76 -6.95 -18.09
C SER A 72 -5.76 -6.80 -19.24
N LYS A 73 -6.09 -5.99 -20.26
CA LYS A 73 -5.19 -5.69 -21.38
C LYS A 73 -3.90 -5.00 -20.95
N LEU A 74 -3.95 -4.03 -20.03
CA LEU A 74 -2.78 -3.36 -19.50
C LEU A 74 -1.88 -4.35 -18.74
N ILE A 75 -2.46 -5.13 -17.83
CA ILE A 75 -1.74 -6.14 -17.04
C ILE A 75 -1.03 -7.12 -17.97
N ARG A 76 -1.78 -7.68 -18.93
CA ARG A 76 -1.24 -8.64 -19.89
C ARG A 76 -0.10 -8.05 -20.71
N THR A 77 -0.24 -6.80 -21.15
CA THR A 77 0.80 -6.10 -21.93
C THR A 77 2.09 -5.99 -21.12
N ILE A 78 2.01 -5.52 -19.88
CA ILE A 78 3.18 -5.31 -19.02
C ILE A 78 3.85 -6.65 -18.66
N VAL A 79 3.06 -7.69 -18.38
CA VAL A 79 3.58 -9.04 -18.13
C VAL A 79 4.29 -9.59 -19.36
N MET A 80 3.70 -9.46 -20.56
CA MET A 80 4.32 -9.91 -21.82
C MET A 80 5.62 -9.16 -22.15
N LEU A 81 5.77 -7.92 -21.69
CA LEU A 81 7.01 -7.15 -21.79
C LEU A 81 8.09 -7.61 -20.78
N GLY A 82 7.81 -8.64 -19.97
CA GLY A 82 8.77 -9.28 -19.06
C GLY A 82 8.72 -8.77 -17.62
N SER A 83 7.70 -8.00 -17.24
CA SER A 83 7.56 -7.55 -15.85
C SER A 83 7.18 -8.71 -14.93
N ASN A 84 7.98 -8.94 -13.89
CA ASN A 84 7.79 -10.00 -12.89
C ASN A 84 7.91 -9.50 -11.43
N GLU A 85 8.18 -8.21 -11.23
CA GLU A 85 8.26 -7.59 -9.92
C GLU A 85 6.93 -6.89 -9.62
N LEU A 86 6.29 -7.30 -8.52
CA LEU A 86 5.02 -6.74 -8.06
C LEU A 86 5.23 -6.04 -6.72
N HIS A 87 4.74 -4.81 -6.62
CA HIS A 87 4.71 -4.07 -5.36
C HIS A 87 3.26 -3.83 -4.97
N ALA A 88 2.93 -3.91 -3.69
CA ALA A 88 1.58 -3.63 -3.21
C ALA A 88 1.59 -2.83 -1.91
N ASP A 89 0.63 -1.92 -1.78
CA ASP A 89 0.46 -1.06 -0.62
C ASP A 89 -1.00 -0.61 -0.49
N ALA A 90 -1.39 -0.14 0.70
CA ALA A 90 -2.71 0.37 0.97
C ALA A 90 -2.67 1.81 1.49
N THR A 91 -3.60 2.63 1.03
CA THR A 91 -3.77 4.02 1.49
C THR A 91 -5.15 4.26 2.10
N PHE A 92 -5.16 5.02 3.20
CA PHE A 92 -6.37 5.32 3.98
C PHE A 92 -6.96 6.71 3.69
N LYS A 93 -6.18 7.60 3.08
CA LYS A 93 -6.51 9.04 3.02
C LYS A 93 -7.36 9.44 1.81
N VAL A 94 -7.36 8.61 0.78
CA VAL A 94 -7.99 8.88 -0.52
C VAL A 94 -9.26 8.05 -0.75
N VAL A 95 -9.76 7.36 0.26
CA VAL A 95 -10.97 6.53 0.14
C VAL A 95 -12.24 7.35 0.27
N PRO A 96 -13.32 7.06 -0.50
CA PRO A 96 -14.61 7.71 -0.29
C PRO A 96 -15.17 7.48 1.12
N SER A 97 -15.81 8.50 1.69
CA SER A 97 -16.56 8.35 2.96
C SER A 97 -17.86 7.55 2.81
N THR A 98 -18.39 7.47 1.58
CA THR A 98 -19.65 6.77 1.27
C THR A 98 -19.53 6.17 -0.13
N PRO A 99 -19.64 4.84 -0.28
CA PRO A 99 -19.88 3.84 0.76
C PRO A 99 -18.67 3.71 1.71
N PRO A 100 -18.90 3.31 2.99
CA PRO A 100 -17.84 3.17 3.96
C PRO A 100 -16.73 2.25 3.44
N SER A 101 -15.55 2.81 3.23
CA SER A 101 -14.37 2.07 2.76
C SER A 101 -13.26 2.23 3.78
N ARG A 102 -12.63 1.13 4.17
CA ARG A 102 -11.56 1.15 5.16
C ARG A 102 -10.24 1.58 4.56
N GLN A 103 -9.95 1.15 3.33
CA GLN A 103 -8.71 1.43 2.61
C GLN A 103 -8.88 1.25 1.09
N LEU A 104 -7.94 1.82 0.36
CA LEU A 104 -7.70 1.57 -1.05
C LEU A 104 -6.39 0.80 -1.15
N PHE A 105 -6.47 -0.46 -1.55
CA PHE A 105 -5.32 -1.33 -1.79
C PHE A 105 -4.95 -1.28 -3.28
N ILE A 106 -3.66 -1.20 -3.58
CA ILE A 106 -3.17 -1.04 -4.94
C ILE A 106 -2.02 -2.01 -5.19
N MET A 107 -2.08 -2.73 -6.31
CA MET A 107 -0.96 -3.52 -6.82
C MET A 107 -0.35 -2.80 -8.02
N HIS A 108 0.98 -2.82 -8.08
CA HIS A 108 1.78 -2.25 -9.14
C HIS A 108 2.70 -3.31 -9.73
N LEU A 109 2.87 -3.28 -11.06
CA LEU A 109 3.95 -3.97 -11.73
C LEU A 109 5.11 -3.00 -11.99
N ILE A 110 6.33 -3.48 -11.83
CA ILE A 110 7.52 -2.69 -12.12
C ILE A 110 8.11 -3.07 -13.48
N TYR A 111 8.02 -2.14 -14.43
CA TYR A 111 8.57 -2.30 -15.77
C TYR A 111 9.60 -1.19 -16.06
N GLN A 112 10.83 -1.56 -16.42
CA GLN A 112 11.91 -0.61 -16.73
C GLN A 112 12.04 0.55 -15.71
N ASN A 113 12.07 0.24 -14.41
CA ASN A 113 12.11 1.21 -13.30
C ASN A 113 10.85 2.08 -13.11
N HIS A 114 9.80 1.87 -13.90
CA HIS A 114 8.52 2.54 -13.74
C HIS A 114 7.54 1.66 -12.98
N SER A 115 6.88 2.25 -11.99
CA SER A 115 5.79 1.60 -11.26
C SER A 115 4.48 1.87 -11.96
N ILE A 116 3.82 0.81 -12.43
CA ILE A 116 2.57 0.91 -13.18
C ILE A 116 1.47 0.26 -12.32
N PRO A 117 0.47 1.03 -11.86
CA PRO A 117 -0.64 0.47 -11.11
C PRO A 117 -1.47 -0.44 -12.02
N ILE A 118 -1.77 -1.65 -11.54
CA ILE A 118 -2.44 -2.69 -12.31
C ILE A 118 -3.79 -3.09 -11.74
N VAL A 119 -3.92 -3.07 -10.42
CA VAL A 119 -5.14 -3.45 -9.72
C VAL A 119 -5.38 -2.46 -8.59
N TYR A 120 -6.63 -2.05 -8.45
CA TYR A 120 -7.11 -1.19 -7.41
C TYR A 120 -8.28 -1.87 -6.70
N ALA A 121 -8.26 -1.86 -5.38
CA ALA A 121 -9.30 -2.47 -4.58
C ALA A 121 -9.79 -1.53 -3.48
N LEU A 122 -11.08 -1.15 -3.54
CA LEU A 122 -11.75 -0.52 -2.40
C LEU A 122 -12.18 -1.62 -1.45
N MET A 123 -11.70 -1.57 -0.20
CA MET A 123 -11.92 -2.63 0.77
C MET A 123 -12.59 -2.10 2.04
N GLU A 124 -13.58 -2.84 2.55
CA GLU A 124 -14.20 -2.59 3.86
C GLU A 124 -13.41 -3.19 5.04
N SER A 125 -12.50 -4.11 4.77
CA SER A 125 -11.70 -4.83 5.77
C SER A 125 -10.22 -4.93 5.35
N LYS A 126 -9.33 -5.08 6.34
CA LYS A 126 -7.88 -5.28 6.15
C LYS A 126 -7.37 -6.53 6.86
N THR A 127 -8.26 -7.50 7.08
CA THR A 127 -7.91 -8.79 7.66
C THR A 127 -7.13 -9.64 6.65
N GLU A 128 -6.39 -10.62 7.14
CA GLU A 128 -5.73 -11.63 6.31
C GLU A 128 -6.72 -12.34 5.38
N GLU A 129 -7.91 -12.66 5.88
CA GLU A 129 -9.00 -13.24 5.10
C GLU A 129 -9.41 -12.34 3.93
N ALA A 130 -9.64 -11.05 4.20
CA ALA A 130 -10.06 -10.08 3.17
C ALA A 130 -8.98 -9.94 2.07
N TYR A 131 -7.71 -9.83 2.46
CA TYR A 131 -6.60 -9.82 1.49
C TYR A 131 -6.51 -11.14 0.72
N THR A 132 -6.66 -12.28 1.40
CA THR A 132 -6.59 -13.60 0.76
C THR A 132 -7.68 -13.78 -0.30
N LEU A 133 -8.92 -13.42 0.02
CA LEU A 133 -10.05 -13.50 -0.91
C LEU A 133 -9.83 -12.57 -2.11
N LEU A 134 -9.38 -11.33 -1.85
CA LEU A 134 -9.05 -10.37 -2.90
C LEU A 134 -7.96 -10.89 -3.83
N LEU A 135 -6.85 -11.38 -3.28
CA LEU A 135 -5.70 -11.86 -4.06
C LEU A 135 -6.03 -13.14 -4.83
N LYS A 136 -6.80 -14.08 -4.24
CA LYS A 136 -7.31 -15.26 -4.95
C LYS A 136 -8.16 -14.85 -6.15
N LYS A 137 -9.09 -13.92 -5.95
CA LYS A 137 -9.93 -13.42 -7.05
C LYS A 137 -9.10 -12.73 -8.12
N CYS A 138 -8.09 -11.94 -7.75
CA CYS A 138 -7.16 -11.35 -8.72
C CYS A 138 -6.41 -12.42 -9.51
N LYS A 139 -5.97 -13.51 -8.87
CA LYS A 139 -5.29 -14.63 -9.54
C LYS A 139 -6.23 -15.39 -10.49
N GLU A 140 -7.51 -15.53 -10.13
CA GLU A 140 -8.54 -16.10 -11.00
C GLU A 140 -8.81 -15.21 -12.23
N LEU A 141 -8.93 -13.90 -12.03
CA LEU A 141 -9.18 -12.92 -13.10
C LEU A 141 -7.96 -12.73 -14.02
N PHE A 142 -6.75 -12.82 -13.46
CA PHE A 142 -5.48 -12.58 -14.15
C PHE A 142 -4.51 -13.75 -13.94
N PRO A 143 -4.81 -14.96 -14.45
CA PRO A 143 -4.00 -16.16 -14.19
C PRO A 143 -2.58 -16.07 -14.77
N PHE A 144 -2.35 -15.16 -15.71
CA PHE A 144 -1.04 -14.86 -16.29
C PHE A 144 -0.17 -13.93 -15.42
N LEU A 145 -0.73 -13.31 -14.37
CA LEU A 145 0.03 -12.50 -13.43
C LEU A 145 0.78 -13.42 -12.46
N MET A 146 2.00 -13.78 -12.81
CA MET A 146 2.88 -14.65 -12.00
C MET A 146 4.12 -13.87 -11.57
N PRO A 147 4.04 -13.01 -10.54
CA PRO A 147 5.21 -12.29 -10.05
C PRO A 147 6.23 -13.26 -9.46
N LEU A 148 7.51 -12.99 -9.70
CA LEU A 148 8.62 -13.70 -9.06
C LEU A 148 9.07 -13.01 -7.78
N ASN A 149 8.94 -11.68 -7.72
CA ASN A 149 9.31 -10.89 -6.56
C ASN A 149 8.11 -10.05 -6.13
N ILE A 150 7.78 -10.09 -4.83
CA ILE A 150 6.67 -9.33 -4.25
C ILE A 150 7.21 -8.44 -3.13
N MET A 151 7.01 -7.13 -3.26
CA MET A 151 7.34 -6.16 -2.21
C MET A 151 6.08 -5.58 -1.57
N THR A 152 5.96 -5.70 -0.25
CA THR A 152 4.87 -5.09 0.52
C THR A 152 5.40 -4.30 1.72
N ASP A 153 4.49 -3.68 2.47
CA ASP A 153 4.77 -3.25 3.84
C ASP A 153 4.80 -4.46 4.80
N PHE A 154 4.97 -4.18 6.10
CA PHE A 154 5.03 -5.19 7.16
C PHE A 154 3.66 -5.57 7.74
N GLU A 155 2.56 -5.34 7.03
CA GLU A 155 1.25 -5.77 7.50
C GLU A 155 1.15 -7.30 7.46
N SER A 156 1.13 -7.95 8.63
CA SER A 156 1.15 -9.42 8.74
C SER A 156 0.03 -10.10 7.96
N GLY A 157 -1.18 -9.53 7.95
CA GLY A 157 -2.29 -10.09 7.18
C GLY A 157 -2.07 -10.02 5.67
N LEU A 158 -1.42 -8.97 5.17
CA LEU A 158 -1.07 -8.85 3.76
C LEU A 158 0.08 -9.80 3.40
N LEU A 159 1.11 -9.89 4.25
CA LEU A 159 2.24 -10.79 4.09
C LEU A 159 1.75 -12.25 3.96
N ASN A 160 0.95 -12.71 4.92
CA ASN A 160 0.40 -14.06 4.97
C ASN A 160 -0.48 -14.36 3.74
N ALA A 161 -1.33 -13.42 3.33
CA ALA A 161 -2.19 -13.57 2.16
C ALA A 161 -1.38 -13.75 0.86
N PHE A 162 -0.34 -12.94 0.66
CA PHE A 162 0.57 -13.10 -0.50
C PHE A 162 1.31 -14.43 -0.47
N LYS A 163 1.89 -14.81 0.69
CA LYS A 163 2.57 -16.10 0.85
C LYS A 163 1.66 -17.29 0.56
N PHE A 164 0.39 -17.19 0.90
CA PHE A 164 -0.60 -18.23 0.64
C PHE A 164 -1.03 -18.29 -0.84
N VAL A 165 -1.20 -17.15 -1.50
CA VAL A 165 -1.71 -17.08 -2.90
C VAL A 165 -0.60 -17.23 -3.94
N TYR A 166 0.61 -16.75 -3.64
CA TYR A 166 1.81 -16.81 -4.49
C TYR A 166 2.97 -17.47 -3.71
N PRO A 167 2.87 -18.77 -3.37
CA PRO A 167 3.88 -19.45 -2.55
C PRO A 167 5.25 -19.56 -3.23
N ASP A 168 5.30 -19.49 -4.55
CA ASP A 168 6.52 -19.60 -5.35
C ASP A 168 7.23 -18.25 -5.56
N ALA A 169 6.63 -17.14 -5.12
CA ALA A 169 7.21 -15.81 -5.26
C ALA A 169 8.08 -15.46 -4.05
N ASP A 170 9.24 -14.86 -4.31
CA ASP A 170 10.09 -14.31 -3.26
C ASP A 170 9.44 -13.06 -2.68
N GLN A 171 9.15 -13.10 -1.38
CA GLN A 171 8.50 -12.01 -0.68
C GLN A 171 9.50 -11.20 0.12
N HIS A 172 9.43 -9.88 -0.05
CA HIS A 172 10.32 -8.95 0.62
C HIS A 172 9.52 -7.81 1.22
N SER A 173 9.97 -7.33 2.37
CA SER A 173 9.39 -6.14 2.96
C SER A 173 10.24 -4.91 2.66
N CYS A 174 9.57 -3.79 2.42
CA CYS A 174 10.22 -2.54 2.08
C CYS A 174 11.16 -2.04 3.19
N TRP A 175 12.42 -1.74 2.83
CA TRP A 175 13.43 -1.21 3.75
C TRP A 175 13.01 0.11 4.40
N PHE A 176 12.33 0.97 3.66
CA PHE A 176 11.82 2.23 4.20
C PHE A 176 10.79 1.98 5.32
N HIS A 177 9.86 1.05 5.12
CA HIS A 177 8.90 0.65 6.15
C HIS A 177 9.56 -0.02 7.35
N TYR A 178 10.62 -0.80 7.13
CA TYR A 178 11.44 -1.36 8.22
C TYR A 178 12.02 -0.24 9.08
N VAL A 179 12.72 0.72 8.46
CA VAL A 179 13.33 1.85 9.18
C VAL A 179 12.26 2.71 9.87
N GLN A 180 11.13 2.95 9.21
CA GLN A 180 9.99 3.66 9.84
C GLN A 180 9.47 2.94 11.07
N ALA A 181 9.34 1.60 11.03
CA ALA A 181 8.89 0.81 12.17
C ALA A 181 9.86 0.93 13.37
N LEU A 182 11.17 0.92 13.11
CA LEU A 182 12.19 1.17 14.14
C LEU A 182 12.01 2.57 14.78
N VAL A 183 11.90 3.61 13.96
CA VAL A 183 11.72 5.00 14.44
C VAL A 183 10.41 5.17 15.21
N LYS A 184 9.31 4.55 14.74
CA LYS A 184 8.02 4.56 15.43
C LYS A 184 8.12 3.88 16.79
N ASN A 185 8.88 2.79 16.89
CA ASN A 185 9.11 2.11 18.16
C ASN A 185 9.91 2.97 19.14
N ILE A 186 11.00 3.60 18.69
CA ILE A 186 11.81 4.55 19.49
C ILE A 186 10.90 5.64 20.08
N ARG A 187 10.00 6.21 19.26
CA ARG A 187 9.01 7.20 19.73
C ARG A 187 8.07 6.61 20.77
N LYS A 188 7.48 5.45 20.49
CA LYS A 188 6.53 4.75 21.39
C LYS A 188 7.15 4.42 22.76
N ARG A 189 8.46 4.16 22.80
CA ARG A 189 9.22 3.87 24.03
C ARG A 189 9.74 5.12 24.75
N GLY A 190 9.44 6.32 24.26
CA GLY A 190 9.93 7.57 24.88
C GLY A 190 11.42 7.85 24.66
N LEU A 191 12.10 7.10 23.79
CA LEU A 191 13.54 7.18 23.58
C LEU A 191 13.96 8.33 22.65
N THR A 192 13.00 9.06 22.07
CA THR A 192 13.28 10.13 21.09
C THR A 192 14.26 11.18 21.60
N ARG A 193 14.08 11.67 22.84
CA ARG A 193 14.96 12.70 23.41
C ARG A 193 16.39 12.16 23.57
N PHE A 194 16.52 10.97 24.15
CA PHE A 194 17.81 10.31 24.37
C PHE A 194 18.56 10.06 23.05
N VAL A 195 17.89 9.48 22.06
CA VAL A 195 18.49 9.24 20.74
C VAL A 195 18.91 10.56 20.09
N LYS A 196 18.11 11.63 20.19
CA LYS A 196 18.50 12.93 19.62
C LYS A 196 19.69 13.57 20.33
N SER A 197 19.85 13.39 21.64
CA SER A 197 20.92 14.01 22.42
C SER A 197 22.21 13.19 22.51
N ASN A 198 22.21 11.91 22.10
CA ASN A 198 23.36 11.02 22.24
C ASN A 198 23.78 10.45 20.87
N LEU A 199 24.97 10.84 20.38
CA LEU A 199 25.51 10.42 19.09
C LEU A 199 25.68 8.90 18.96
N ASN A 200 26.09 8.22 20.05
CA ASN A 200 26.23 6.77 20.04
C ASN A 200 24.86 6.08 19.92
N ALA A 201 23.82 6.63 20.56
CA ALA A 201 22.47 6.12 20.39
C ALA A 201 21.95 6.33 18.95
N GLN A 202 22.24 7.47 18.31
CA GLN A 202 21.91 7.68 16.89
C GLN A 202 22.60 6.65 15.99
N ARG A 203 23.90 6.43 16.20
CA ARG A 203 24.68 5.46 15.44
C ARG A 203 24.19 4.04 15.66
N CYS A 204 23.83 3.68 16.90
CA CYS A 204 23.20 2.40 17.22
C CYS A 204 21.94 2.18 16.38
N VAL A 205 21.03 3.17 16.33
CA VAL A 205 19.81 3.10 15.51
C VAL A 205 20.14 2.98 14.02
N GLN A 206 21.14 3.70 13.52
CA GLN A 206 21.61 3.57 12.13
C GLN A 206 22.14 2.17 11.83
N MET A 207 22.87 1.54 12.76
CA MET A 207 23.34 0.17 12.60
C MET A 207 22.16 -0.81 12.53
N PHE A 208 21.10 -0.60 13.34
CA PHE A 208 19.87 -1.39 13.19
C PHE A 208 19.22 -1.19 11.82
N SER A 209 19.16 0.04 11.29
CA SER A 209 18.69 0.28 9.91
C SER A 209 19.54 -0.46 8.87
N ALA A 210 20.84 -0.59 9.10
CA ALA A 210 21.78 -1.27 8.20
C ALA A 210 21.72 -2.81 8.29
N LEU A 211 21.14 -3.40 9.35
CA LEU A 211 20.97 -4.87 9.43
C LEU A 211 20.21 -5.44 8.23
N ALA A 212 19.23 -4.71 7.73
CA ALA A 212 18.47 -5.08 6.54
C ALA A 212 19.35 -5.23 5.28
N LEU A 213 20.56 -4.67 5.26
CA LEU A 213 21.48 -4.75 4.13
C LEU A 213 22.40 -5.97 4.19
N LEU A 214 22.38 -6.70 5.31
CA LEU A 214 23.17 -7.91 5.49
C LEU A 214 22.46 -9.12 4.87
N PRO A 215 23.21 -10.09 4.33
CA PRO A 215 22.68 -11.42 4.03
C PRO A 215 21.93 -11.99 5.24
N ASN A 216 20.86 -12.76 5.01
CA ASN A 216 20.05 -13.35 6.08
C ASN A 216 20.90 -14.09 7.13
N ASN A 217 21.86 -14.90 6.70
CA ASN A 217 22.76 -15.66 7.57
C ASN A 217 23.78 -14.80 8.37
N LYS A 218 23.82 -13.48 8.18
CA LYS A 218 24.69 -12.54 8.89
C LYS A 218 23.94 -11.60 9.82
N ILE A 219 22.60 -11.68 9.89
CA ILE A 219 21.79 -10.76 10.69
C ILE A 219 22.00 -10.97 12.20
N ASP A 220 22.07 -12.21 12.68
CA ASP A 220 22.32 -12.49 14.10
C ASP A 220 23.72 -12.04 14.55
N GLU A 221 24.72 -12.22 13.68
CA GLU A 221 26.08 -11.73 13.88
C GLU A 221 26.08 -10.20 13.96
N GLY A 222 25.44 -9.54 12.99
CA GLY A 222 25.28 -8.07 12.99
C GLY A 222 24.56 -7.55 14.23
N TYR A 223 23.51 -8.22 14.69
CA TYR A 223 22.82 -7.87 15.93
C TYR A 223 23.73 -7.99 17.15
N THR A 224 24.58 -9.02 17.18
CA THR A 224 25.58 -9.20 18.26
C THR A 224 26.60 -8.07 18.28
N VAL A 225 27.08 -7.63 17.11
CA VAL A 225 27.97 -6.46 16.99
C VAL A 225 27.29 -5.19 17.51
N ILE A 226 26.02 -4.95 17.16
CA ILE A 226 25.27 -3.78 17.65
C ILE A 226 25.10 -3.79 19.16
N ARG A 227 24.80 -4.96 19.74
CA ARG A 227 24.69 -5.13 21.19
C ARG A 227 26.02 -4.87 21.90
N GLN A 228 27.13 -5.32 21.34
CA GLN A 228 28.46 -5.03 21.89
C GLN A 228 28.78 -3.53 21.79
N TYR A 229 28.55 -2.91 20.63
CA TYR A 229 28.69 -1.47 20.44
C TYR A 229 27.91 -0.66 21.49
N ALA A 230 26.66 -1.05 21.76
CA ALA A 230 25.84 -0.37 22.77
C ALA A 230 26.38 -0.52 24.20
N ARG A 231 27.04 -1.63 24.52
CA ARG A 231 27.70 -1.84 25.83
C ARG A 231 28.97 -1.03 25.96
N ASP A 232 29.84 -1.09 24.95
CA ASP A 232 31.12 -0.36 24.93
C ASP A 232 30.92 1.16 25.03
N ASN A 233 29.78 1.65 24.52
CA ASN A 233 29.42 3.07 24.55
C ASN A 233 28.47 3.45 25.70
N ASN A 234 28.23 2.55 26.66
CA ASN A 234 27.38 2.79 27.84
C ASN A 234 25.94 3.26 27.53
N ILE A 235 25.36 2.80 26.41
CA ILE A 235 23.98 3.15 26.02
C ILE A 235 23.01 1.95 26.10
N PHE A 236 23.51 0.76 26.42
CA PHE A 236 22.72 -0.48 26.39
C PHE A 236 21.53 -0.44 27.34
N MET A 237 21.72 0.04 28.58
CA MET A 237 20.66 0.08 29.58
C MET A 237 19.56 1.09 29.21
N ASP A 238 19.94 2.28 28.74
CA ASP A 238 18.99 3.30 28.27
C ASP A 238 18.18 2.83 27.06
N MET A 239 18.83 2.07 26.16
CA MET A 239 18.19 1.53 24.95
C MET A 239 17.53 0.16 25.16
N ALA A 240 17.59 -0.44 26.36
CA ALA A 240 17.10 -1.79 26.62
C ALA A 240 15.64 -2.02 26.16
N PRO A 241 14.68 -1.08 26.31
CA PRO A 241 13.32 -1.27 25.79
C PRO A 241 13.25 -1.46 24.27
N PHE A 242 14.16 -0.84 23.52
CA PHE A 242 14.27 -0.97 22.07
C PHE A 242 14.93 -2.30 21.68
N PHE A 243 16.03 -2.70 22.34
CA PHE A 243 16.66 -4.00 22.12
C PHE A 243 15.70 -5.16 22.38
N ASN A 244 14.93 -5.09 23.46
CA ASN A 244 13.92 -6.10 23.81
C ASN A 244 12.81 -6.18 22.77
N TYR A 245 12.34 -5.02 22.26
CA TYR A 245 11.42 -5.00 21.13
C TYR A 245 12.02 -5.65 19.89
N PHE A 246 13.27 -5.30 19.57
CA PHE A 246 13.89 -5.76 18.34
C PHE A 246 14.07 -7.28 18.34
N SER A 247 14.65 -7.84 19.40
CA SER A 247 14.82 -9.29 19.51
C SER A 247 13.47 -10.03 19.45
N ARG A 248 12.44 -9.57 20.16
CA ARG A 248 11.14 -10.25 20.18
C ARG A 248 10.42 -10.20 18.84
N TYR A 249 10.41 -9.05 18.18
CA TYR A 249 9.57 -8.84 17.00
C TYR A 249 10.30 -9.17 15.68
N TRP A 250 11.58 -8.82 15.58
CA TRP A 250 12.34 -8.94 14.34
C TRP A 250 13.19 -10.20 14.28
N LEU A 251 13.66 -10.72 15.42
CA LEU A 251 14.50 -11.93 15.44
C LEU A 251 13.69 -13.19 15.77
N ASN A 252 12.91 -13.19 16.84
CA ASN A 252 12.25 -14.40 17.33
C ASN A 252 10.99 -14.81 16.55
N ASN A 253 10.38 -13.89 15.81
CA ASN A 253 9.15 -14.15 15.04
C ASN A 253 9.41 -14.66 13.61
N GLN A 254 10.67 -14.84 13.20
CA GLN A 254 11.02 -15.29 11.85
C GLN A 254 11.33 -16.79 11.89
N ASN A 255 10.58 -17.57 11.11
CA ASN A 255 10.61 -19.05 11.09
C ASN A 255 11.97 -19.59 10.61
N GLY A 256 12.97 -19.63 11.51
CA GLY A 256 14.26 -20.29 11.25
C GLY A 256 15.30 -19.45 10.52
N GLY A 257 15.28 -18.12 10.65
CA GLY A 257 16.34 -17.24 10.14
C GLY A 257 16.11 -16.64 8.74
N ASP A 258 14.90 -16.76 8.20
CA ASP A 258 14.47 -16.02 7.03
C ASP A 258 13.92 -14.64 7.44
N TYR A 259 14.80 -13.65 7.53
CA TYR A 259 14.42 -12.31 7.95
C TYR A 259 13.83 -11.54 6.76
N LEU A 260 12.50 -11.46 6.68
CA LEU A 260 11.78 -10.73 5.63
C LEU A 260 12.18 -9.24 5.47
N PHE A 261 12.81 -8.66 6.50
CA PHE A 261 13.34 -7.30 6.43
C PHE A 261 14.72 -7.20 5.76
N SER A 262 15.38 -8.33 5.48
CA SER A 262 16.61 -8.36 4.69
C SER A 262 16.27 -8.01 3.25
N VAL A 263 16.95 -6.99 2.75
CA VAL A 263 16.89 -6.52 1.36
C VAL A 263 18.25 -6.69 0.66
N HIS A 264 19.08 -7.58 1.19
CA HIS A 264 20.38 -7.90 0.63
C HIS A 264 20.22 -8.54 -0.77
N GLY A 265 21.03 -8.10 -1.73
CA GLY A 265 20.96 -8.61 -3.11
C GLY A 265 19.74 -8.14 -3.92
N ILE A 266 18.75 -7.49 -3.29
CA ILE A 266 17.55 -7.02 -4.00
C ILE A 266 17.86 -5.71 -4.75
N ALA A 267 17.53 -5.69 -6.04
CA ALA A 267 17.71 -4.53 -6.91
C ALA A 267 16.90 -3.31 -6.46
N ARG A 268 15.66 -3.52 -6.01
CA ARG A 268 14.83 -2.48 -5.39
C ARG A 268 14.57 -2.81 -3.94
N ARG A 269 14.95 -1.90 -3.06
CA ARG A 269 14.84 -2.08 -1.60
C ARG A 269 13.70 -1.28 -0.98
N THR A 270 13.11 -0.38 -1.75
CA THR A 270 12.08 0.55 -1.29
C THR A 270 10.91 0.60 -2.26
N ASN A 271 9.69 0.75 -1.74
CA ASN A 271 8.47 0.97 -2.52
C ASN A 271 8.14 2.47 -2.73
N ASN A 272 9.16 3.34 -2.73
CA ASN A 272 9.02 4.81 -2.86
C ASN A 272 8.13 5.23 -4.05
N ASN A 273 8.11 4.43 -5.11
CA ASN A 273 7.28 4.69 -6.28
C ASN A 273 5.77 4.64 -5.94
N ILE A 274 5.34 3.69 -5.10
CA ILE A 274 3.94 3.60 -4.66
C ILE A 274 3.61 4.74 -3.68
N GLU A 275 4.50 5.03 -2.74
CA GLU A 275 4.35 6.18 -1.83
C GLU A 275 4.21 7.50 -2.61
N SER A 276 5.02 7.70 -3.65
CA SER A 276 4.91 8.86 -4.55
C SER A 276 3.58 8.86 -5.31
N PHE A 277 3.12 7.69 -5.78
CA PHE A 277 1.81 7.54 -6.42
C PHE A 277 0.66 7.90 -5.48
N HIS A 278 0.68 7.40 -4.24
CA HIS A 278 -0.27 7.77 -3.18
C HIS A 278 -0.24 9.27 -2.87
N GLY A 279 0.95 9.88 -2.84
CA GLY A 279 1.13 11.32 -2.69
C GLY A 279 0.46 12.11 -3.82
N ARG A 280 0.73 11.74 -5.07
CA ARG A 280 0.12 12.37 -6.25
C ARG A 280 -1.40 12.20 -6.29
N LEU A 281 -1.91 11.03 -5.90
CA LEU A 281 -3.35 10.80 -5.79
C LEU A 281 -3.98 11.74 -4.77
N LYS A 282 -3.34 11.90 -3.60
CA LYS A 282 -3.80 12.86 -2.58
C LYS A 282 -3.81 14.29 -3.12
N ASP A 283 -2.78 14.67 -3.87
CA ASP A 283 -2.68 16.00 -4.48
C ASP A 283 -3.71 16.20 -5.59
N LYS A 284 -4.02 15.15 -6.38
CA LYS A 284 -5.06 15.17 -7.43
C LYS A 284 -6.44 15.42 -6.83
N PHE A 285 -6.79 14.70 -5.76
CA PHE A 285 -8.11 14.83 -5.13
C PHE A 285 -8.29 16.14 -4.37
N GLN A 286 -7.21 16.78 -3.87
CA GLN A 286 -7.21 18.02 -3.08
C GLN A 286 -8.08 18.02 -1.80
N VAL A 287 -8.84 16.97 -1.54
CA VAL A 287 -9.70 16.76 -0.37
C VAL A 287 -9.40 15.41 0.27
N MET A 288 -9.50 15.34 1.59
CA MET A 288 -9.54 14.04 2.28
C MET A 288 -10.93 13.45 2.10
N HIS A 289 -10.99 12.20 1.64
CA HIS A 289 -12.22 11.46 1.37
C HIS A 289 -13.15 12.09 0.31
N PRO A 290 -12.79 12.01 -0.98
CA PRO A 290 -13.62 12.53 -2.06
C PRO A 290 -14.98 11.83 -2.14
N ASN A 291 -15.94 12.49 -2.80
CA ASN A 291 -17.19 11.84 -3.21
C ASN A 291 -16.87 10.61 -4.07
N LEU A 292 -17.57 9.48 -3.88
CA LEU A 292 -17.32 8.24 -4.63
C LEU A 292 -17.28 8.44 -6.14
N TRP A 293 -18.21 9.22 -6.70
CA TRP A 293 -18.28 9.34 -8.13
C TRP A 293 -17.17 10.23 -8.69
N THR A 294 -16.76 11.24 -7.92
CA THR A 294 -15.55 12.03 -8.21
C THR A 294 -14.30 11.17 -8.08
N PHE A 295 -14.25 10.32 -7.05
CA PHE A 295 -13.21 9.32 -6.87
C PHE A 295 -13.12 8.45 -8.13
N LEU A 296 -14.19 7.75 -8.52
CA LEU A 296 -14.19 6.88 -9.68
C LEU A 296 -13.90 7.62 -10.99
N SER A 297 -14.37 8.86 -11.18
CA SER A 297 -14.06 9.61 -12.41
C SER A 297 -12.60 10.05 -12.47
N GLU A 298 -12.06 10.64 -11.41
CA GLU A 298 -10.67 11.12 -11.43
C GLU A 298 -9.65 10.00 -11.26
N TYR A 299 -10.07 8.83 -10.78
CA TYR A 299 -9.19 7.71 -10.55
C TYR A 299 -9.09 6.77 -11.75
N ILE A 300 -10.15 6.69 -12.57
CA ILE A 300 -10.24 5.77 -13.69
C ILE A 300 -9.91 6.47 -15.03
N ASP A 301 -10.04 7.80 -15.12
CA ASP A 301 -9.55 8.64 -16.25
C ASP A 301 -8.09 9.10 -16.05
#